data_AF-A0A2S8NWD2-F1
#
_entry.id   AF-A0A2S8NWD2-F1
#
_cell.length_a   1.000
_cell.length_b   1.000
_cell.length_c   1.000
_cell.angle_alpha   90.00
_cell.angle_beta   90.00
_cell.angle_gamma   90.00
#
_symmetry.space_group_name_H-M   'P 1'
#
loop_
_entity.id
_entity.type
_entity.pdbx_description
1 polymer ?
#
loop_
_entity_poly.entity_id
_entity_poly.type
_entity_poly.pdbx_seq_one_letter_code
_entity_poly.pdbx_strand_id
1 'polypeptide(L)'
;MHMFIVGVLSTLYFVVLFIVAIILGSLLVTAKNKLTGRYLNRYYIVSYKGNGVYELHFNPLFGFYYAKPSKYFELRRAAVSIFESKYPDTSLFAITSTIQGKYAKDGIEGITIEENAWKRFVGRQINYFVILRNLANYQKRTGTFEWQWMHLIRRVRETPPRKYWITKNPEGTIHHESI
;
A
#
# COMPACT_ATOMS: atom_id res chain seq x y z
N MET A 1 0.79 -28.82 -34.45
CA MET A 1 -0.47 -28.43 -33.76
C MET A 1 -0.53 -28.90 -32.31
N HIS A 2 -0.27 -30.19 -32.01
CA HIS A 2 -0.32 -30.70 -30.63
C HIS A 2 0.68 -30.04 -29.66
N MET A 3 1.95 -29.90 -30.03
CA MET A 3 2.96 -29.20 -29.19
C MET A 3 2.60 -27.74 -28.90
N PHE A 4 1.97 -27.04 -29.86
CA PHE A 4 1.51 -25.67 -29.67
C PHE A 4 0.37 -25.59 -28.66
N ILE A 5 -0.63 -26.48 -28.78
CA ILE A 5 -1.76 -26.56 -27.84
C ILE A 5 -1.26 -26.90 -26.43
N VAL A 6 -0.35 -27.88 -26.29
CA VAL A 6 0.25 -28.25 -25.00
C VAL A 6 1.04 -27.08 -24.40
N GLY A 7 1.80 -26.33 -25.21
CA GLY A 7 2.52 -25.15 -24.76
C GLY A 7 1.61 -24.03 -24.26
N VAL A 8 0.51 -23.75 -24.97
CA VAL A 8 -0.49 -22.74 -24.55
C VAL A 8 -1.18 -23.16 -23.24
N LEU A 9 -1.61 -24.41 -23.14
CA LEU A 9 -2.27 -24.94 -21.93
C LEU A 9 -1.33 -24.94 -20.73
N SER A 10 -0.07 -25.32 -20.91
CA SER A 10 0.94 -25.30 -19.85
C SER A 10 1.19 -23.87 -19.36
N THR A 11 1.29 -22.90 -20.28
CA THR A 11 1.46 -21.48 -19.93
C THR A 11 0.25 -20.97 -19.14
N LEU A 12 -0.97 -21.27 -19.60
CA LEU A 12 -2.20 -20.88 -18.90
C LEU A 12 -2.24 -21.48 -17.49
N TYR A 13 -1.87 -22.75 -17.34
CA TYR A 13 -1.80 -23.43 -16.05
C TYR A 13 -0.85 -22.73 -15.08
N PHE A 14 0.37 -22.38 -15.51
CA PHE A 14 1.32 -21.63 -14.68
C PHE A 14 0.79 -20.25 -14.28
N VAL A 15 0.12 -19.55 -15.19
CA VAL A 15 -0.50 -18.25 -14.89
C VAL A 15 -1.59 -18.41 -13.82
N VAL A 16 -2.46 -19.40 -13.96
CA VAL A 16 -3.51 -19.68 -12.98
C VAL A 16 -2.91 -20.05 -11.62
N LEU A 17 -1.94 -20.95 -11.58
CA LEU A 17 -1.23 -21.31 -10.34
C LEU A 17 -0.61 -20.09 -9.66
N PHE A 18 0.03 -19.22 -10.43
CA PHE A 18 0.65 -18.00 -9.91
C PHE A 18 -0.38 -17.05 -9.29
N ILE A 19 -1.53 -16.84 -9.94
CA ILE A 19 -2.63 -16.03 -9.39
C ILE A 19 -3.16 -16.66 -8.10
N VAL A 20 -3.39 -17.97 -8.08
CA VAL A 20 -3.87 -18.69 -6.90
C VAL A 20 -2.86 -18.56 -5.75
N ALA A 21 -1.56 -18.69 -6.02
CA ALA A 21 -0.51 -18.54 -5.02
C ALA A 21 -0.50 -17.12 -4.40
N ILE A 22 -0.70 -16.07 -5.19
CA ILE A 22 -0.81 -14.69 -4.68
C ILE A 22 -2.02 -14.55 -3.74
N ILE A 23 -3.18 -15.10 -4.13
CA ILE A 23 -4.41 -15.02 -3.34
C ILE A 23 -4.23 -15.76 -2.01
N LEU A 24 -3.72 -17.00 -2.05
CA LEU A 24 -3.43 -17.80 -0.86
C LEU A 24 -2.39 -17.13 0.05
N GLY A 25 -1.30 -16.61 -0.51
CA GLY A 25 -0.29 -15.87 0.24
C GLY A 25 -0.89 -14.64 0.93
N SER A 26 -1.77 -13.91 0.24
CA SER A 26 -2.47 -12.74 0.79
C SER A 26 -3.43 -13.12 1.92
N LEU A 27 -4.13 -14.26 1.79
CA LEU A 27 -4.99 -14.83 2.83
C LEU A 27 -4.19 -15.19 4.07
N LEU A 28 -3.06 -15.89 3.91
CA LEU A 28 -2.17 -16.28 5.01
C LEU A 28 -1.60 -15.07 5.73
N VAL A 29 -1.12 -14.05 5.00
CA VAL A 29 -0.65 -12.80 5.60
C VAL A 29 -1.77 -12.11 6.37
N THR A 30 -2.98 -12.09 5.84
CA THR A 30 -4.13 -11.49 6.53
C THR A 30 -4.50 -12.25 7.80
N ALA A 31 -4.56 -13.58 7.74
CA ALA A 31 -4.84 -14.43 8.88
C ALA A 31 -3.79 -14.25 9.98
N LYS A 32 -2.51 -14.27 9.61
CA LYS A 32 -1.39 -13.98 10.53
C LYS A 32 -1.55 -12.62 11.20
N ASN A 33 -1.88 -11.57 10.45
CA ASN A 33 -2.06 -10.22 11.02
C ASN A 33 -3.29 -10.11 11.91
N LYS A 34 -4.36 -10.86 11.64
CA LYS A 34 -5.51 -10.97 12.55
C LYS A 34 -5.12 -11.64 13.87
N LEU A 35 -4.40 -12.77 13.79
CA LEU A 35 -3.95 -13.53 14.97
C LEU A 35 -2.95 -12.76 15.83
N THR A 36 -2.09 -11.94 15.21
CA THR A 36 -1.08 -11.12 15.90
C THR A 36 -1.57 -9.74 16.33
N GLY A 37 -2.88 -9.44 16.18
CA GLY A 37 -3.46 -8.14 16.56
C GLY A 37 -3.08 -6.95 15.67
N ARG A 38 -2.35 -7.21 14.56
CA ARG A 38 -1.83 -6.22 13.60
C ARG A 38 -2.82 -5.84 12.50
N TYR A 39 -3.94 -6.55 12.41
CA TYR A 39 -5.03 -6.20 11.51
C TYR A 39 -5.83 -5.02 12.07
N LEU A 40 -5.98 -3.96 11.26
CA LEU A 40 -6.80 -2.80 11.61
C LEU A 40 -8.16 -2.88 10.91
N ASN A 41 -8.16 -3.01 9.58
CA ASN A 41 -9.38 -3.22 8.80
C ASN A 41 -9.08 -3.86 7.44
N ARG A 42 -10.11 -3.95 6.58
CA ARG A 42 -10.01 -4.63 5.26
C ARG A 42 -8.90 -4.09 4.35
N TYR A 43 -8.48 -2.84 4.52
CA TYR A 43 -7.47 -2.18 3.69
C TYR A 43 -6.16 -1.93 4.40
N TYR A 44 -6.12 -2.05 5.74
CA TYR A 44 -4.96 -1.63 6.51
C TYR A 44 -4.54 -2.66 7.55
N ILE A 45 -3.23 -2.89 7.60
CA ILE A 45 -2.53 -3.64 8.63
C ILE A 45 -1.34 -2.80 9.12
N VAL A 46 -0.77 -3.16 10.26
CA VAL A 46 0.44 -2.51 10.78
C VAL A 46 1.59 -3.48 10.92
N SER A 47 2.81 -2.96 10.78
CA SER A 47 4.03 -3.71 11.10
C SER A 47 4.84 -2.93 12.13
N TYR A 48 5.29 -3.61 13.18
CA TYR A 48 6.21 -3.04 14.15
C TYR A 48 7.59 -2.82 13.53
N LYS A 49 8.20 -1.67 13.79
CA LYS A 49 9.52 -1.25 13.28
C LYS A 49 10.57 -1.10 14.37
N GLY A 50 10.25 -1.42 15.62
CA GLY A 50 11.11 -1.15 16.77
C GLY A 50 10.75 0.16 17.47
N ASN A 51 11.23 0.34 18.70
CA ASN A 51 11.15 1.58 19.48
C ASN A 51 9.76 2.23 19.54
N GLY A 52 8.69 1.44 19.68
CA GLY A 52 7.33 1.99 19.72
C GLY A 52 6.86 2.60 18.40
N VAL A 53 7.52 2.29 17.28
CA VAL A 53 7.17 2.78 15.95
C VAL A 53 6.51 1.69 15.12
N TYR A 54 5.41 2.06 14.47
CA TYR A 54 4.66 1.23 13.55
C TYR A 54 4.57 1.86 12.15
N GLU A 55 4.55 1.00 11.15
CA GLU A 55 4.25 1.37 9.77
C GLU A 55 2.86 0.86 9.39
N LEU A 56 2.07 1.75 8.79
CA LEU A 56 0.76 1.45 8.20
C LEU A 56 0.94 0.94 6.76
N HIS A 57 0.47 -0.29 6.51
CA HIS A 57 0.54 -0.95 5.21
C HIS A 57 -0.84 -1.20 4.63
N PHE A 58 -0.91 -1.34 3.31
CA PHE A 58 -2.10 -1.89 2.68
C PHE A 58 -2.22 -3.39 2.94
N ASN A 59 -3.44 -3.83 3.22
CA ASN A 59 -3.75 -5.24 3.35
C ASN A 59 -3.69 -5.93 1.96
N PRO A 60 -2.86 -6.97 1.78
CA PRO A 60 -2.65 -7.61 0.48
C PRO A 60 -3.92 -8.33 -0.04
N LEU A 61 -4.78 -8.84 0.85
CA LEU A 61 -5.97 -9.61 0.46
C LEU A 61 -7.04 -8.72 -0.20
N PHE A 62 -7.33 -7.60 0.45
CA PHE A 62 -8.24 -6.51 0.10
C PHE A 62 -7.94 -5.65 -1.14
N GLY A 63 -6.65 -5.51 -1.49
CA GLY A 63 -6.12 -4.52 -2.45
C GLY A 63 -7.18 -3.65 -3.13
N PHE A 64 -7.43 -2.44 -2.62
CA PHE A 64 -8.46 -1.47 -3.02
C PHE A 64 -9.49 -1.90 -4.08
N TYR A 65 -10.37 -2.86 -3.79
CA TYR A 65 -11.47 -3.15 -4.71
C TYR A 65 -12.51 -2.01 -4.68
N TYR A 66 -12.53 -1.20 -5.74
CA TYR A 66 -13.40 -0.03 -5.90
C TYR A 66 -13.31 0.95 -4.71
N ALA A 67 -12.11 1.49 -4.47
CA ALA A 67 -11.89 2.53 -3.45
C ALA A 67 -11.83 3.91 -4.11
N LYS A 68 -12.98 4.60 -4.16
CA LYS A 68 -13.03 6.05 -4.41
C LYS A 68 -12.23 6.79 -3.33
N PRO A 69 -11.72 8.01 -3.61
CA PRO A 69 -10.96 8.78 -2.62
C PRO A 69 -11.66 8.92 -1.26
N SER A 70 -12.98 9.16 -1.24
CA SER A 70 -13.77 9.25 0.00
C SER A 70 -13.65 7.98 0.85
N LYS A 71 -13.97 6.83 0.26
CA LYS A 71 -13.89 5.50 0.90
C LYS A 71 -12.47 5.17 1.36
N TYR A 72 -11.46 5.56 0.58
CA TYR A 72 -10.05 5.39 0.94
C TYR A 72 -9.73 6.14 2.24
N PHE A 73 -10.06 7.43 2.33
CA PHE A 73 -9.75 8.25 3.51
C PHE A 73 -10.62 7.93 4.72
N GLU A 74 -11.87 7.52 4.51
CA GLU A 74 -12.75 7.00 5.56
C GLU A 74 -12.12 5.77 6.24
N LEU A 75 -11.75 4.75 5.46
CA LEU A 75 -11.14 3.54 5.99
C LEU A 75 -9.75 3.79 6.58
N ARG A 76 -9.02 4.77 6.06
CA ARG A 76 -7.74 5.18 6.64
C ARG A 76 -7.93 5.81 8.02
N ARG A 77 -8.88 6.74 8.18
CA ARG A 77 -9.22 7.34 9.49
C ARG A 77 -9.69 6.29 10.48
N ALA A 78 -10.54 5.36 10.04
CA ALA A 78 -10.97 4.24 10.87
C ALA A 78 -9.79 3.35 11.30
N ALA A 79 -8.83 3.07 10.40
CA ALA A 79 -7.62 2.33 10.75
C ALA A 79 -6.78 3.06 11.81
N VAL A 80 -6.59 4.37 11.65
CA VAL A 80 -5.83 5.20 12.60
C VAL A 80 -6.50 5.20 13.97
N SER A 81 -7.82 5.39 14.04
CA SER A 81 -8.56 5.35 15.32
C SER A 81 -8.46 3.98 16.02
N ILE A 82 -8.52 2.88 15.26
CA ILE A 82 -8.31 1.52 15.81
C ILE A 82 -6.85 1.34 16.27
N PHE A 83 -5.90 1.96 15.59
CA PHE A 83 -4.50 1.91 15.97
C PHE A 83 -4.25 2.67 17.28
N GLU A 84 -4.74 3.90 17.39
CA GLU A 84 -4.59 4.75 18.58
C GLU A 84 -5.22 4.09 19.82
N SER A 85 -6.36 3.41 19.67
CA SER A 85 -6.99 2.70 20.80
C SER A 85 -6.23 1.43 21.22
N LYS A 86 -5.56 0.75 20.28
CA LYS A 86 -4.78 -0.47 20.56
C LYS A 86 -3.35 -0.19 21.02
N TYR A 87 -2.76 0.92 20.57
CA TYR A 87 -1.36 1.26 20.77
C TYR A 87 -1.19 2.76 21.12
N PRO A 88 -1.72 3.20 22.28
CA PRO A 88 -1.86 4.62 22.63
C PRO A 88 -0.54 5.38 22.70
N ASP A 89 0.54 4.74 23.15
CA ASP A 89 1.85 5.39 23.36
C ASP A 89 2.84 5.07 22.22
N THR A 90 2.34 4.94 21.00
CA THR A 90 3.16 4.52 19.86
C THR A 90 3.01 5.48 18.68
N SER A 91 4.04 5.53 17.84
CA SER A 91 4.04 6.40 16.67
C SER A 91 3.71 5.61 15.40
N LEU A 92 2.85 6.16 14.56
CA LEU A 92 2.44 5.55 13.29
C LEU A 92 2.93 6.39 12.12
N PHE A 93 3.60 5.76 11.16
CA PHE A 93 3.90 6.37 9.87
C PHE A 93 3.36 5.56 8.70
N ALA A 94 3.29 6.18 7.52
CA ALA A 94 3.05 5.48 6.27
C ALA A 94 4.04 5.92 5.19
N ILE A 95 4.40 4.99 4.33
CA ILE A 95 5.19 5.24 3.14
C ILE A 95 4.26 5.27 1.93
N THR A 96 4.39 6.27 1.07
CA THR A 96 3.53 6.38 -0.12
C THR A 96 4.14 7.21 -1.25
N SER A 97 3.87 6.78 -2.48
CA SER A 97 4.12 7.56 -3.71
C SER A 97 2.85 8.19 -4.29
N THR A 98 1.66 7.69 -3.94
CA THR A 98 0.42 8.04 -4.65
C THR A 98 -0.36 9.21 -4.03
N ILE A 99 -0.36 9.38 -2.70
CA ILE A 99 -1.12 10.43 -2.00
C ILE A 99 -0.33 11.69 -1.63
N GLN A 100 0.93 11.80 -2.08
CA GLN A 100 1.82 12.92 -1.71
C GLN A 100 1.21 14.29 -1.99
N GLY A 101 0.55 14.45 -3.15
CA GLY A 101 -0.09 15.72 -3.51
C GLY A 101 -1.29 16.10 -2.63
N LYS A 102 -1.95 15.15 -1.96
CA LYS A 102 -2.98 15.47 -0.96
C LYS A 102 -2.32 15.98 0.31
N TYR A 103 -1.28 15.29 0.77
CA TYR A 103 -0.52 15.71 1.96
C TYR A 103 0.14 17.06 1.82
N ALA A 104 0.71 17.37 0.66
CA ALA A 104 1.22 18.71 0.38
C ALA A 104 0.14 19.79 0.49
N LYS A 105 -1.08 19.54 -0.02
CA LYS A 105 -2.21 20.48 0.12
C LYS A 105 -2.69 20.64 1.55
N ASP A 106 -2.52 19.61 2.37
CA ASP A 106 -2.89 19.62 3.78
C ASP A 106 -1.78 20.16 4.68
N GLY A 107 -0.65 20.63 4.11
CA GLY A 107 0.51 21.11 4.87
C GLY A 107 1.30 20.01 5.58
N ILE A 108 1.09 18.75 5.22
CA ILE A 108 1.78 17.60 5.83
C ILE A 108 3.07 17.32 5.05
N GLU A 109 4.20 17.57 5.71
CA GLU A 109 5.51 17.29 5.15
C GLU A 109 5.87 15.80 5.24
N GLY A 110 6.54 15.30 4.21
CA GLY A 110 7.00 13.91 4.14
C GLY A 110 8.48 13.84 3.85
N ILE A 111 9.16 12.89 4.48
CA ILE A 111 10.59 12.66 4.36
C ILE A 111 10.83 11.67 3.20
N THR A 112 11.71 12.01 2.26
CA THR A 112 12.10 11.10 1.19
C THR A 112 12.81 9.89 1.77
N ILE A 113 12.46 8.69 1.30
CA ILE A 113 13.08 7.45 1.76
C ILE A 113 14.07 6.99 0.72
N GLU A 114 15.30 6.73 1.16
CA GLU A 114 16.29 6.07 0.33
C GLU A 114 16.01 4.57 0.32
N GLU A 115 15.61 4.06 -0.84
CA GLU A 115 15.44 2.63 -1.07
C GLU A 115 16.52 2.14 -2.02
N ASN A 116 17.10 0.98 -1.70
CA ASN A 116 17.95 0.28 -2.65
C ASN A 116 17.15 -0.12 -3.91
N ALA A 117 17.85 -0.36 -5.02
CA ALA A 117 17.23 -0.61 -6.32
C ALA A 117 16.21 -1.77 -6.29
N TRP A 118 16.49 -2.82 -5.52
CA TRP A 118 15.61 -3.98 -5.38
C TRP A 118 14.31 -3.66 -4.64
N LYS A 119 14.38 -3.01 -3.47
CA LYS A 119 13.19 -2.57 -2.72
C LYS A 119 12.34 -1.63 -3.56
N ARG A 120 12.98 -0.70 -4.26
CA ARG A 120 12.29 0.23 -5.17
C ARG A 120 11.59 -0.51 -6.31
N PHE A 121 12.23 -1.52 -6.89
CA PHE A 121 11.62 -2.34 -7.95
C PHE A 121 10.38 -3.08 -7.43
N VAL A 122 10.52 -3.83 -6.34
CA VAL A 122 9.41 -4.59 -5.72
C VAL A 122 8.27 -3.66 -5.31
N GLY A 123 8.59 -2.55 -4.64
CA GLY A 123 7.62 -1.54 -4.23
C GLY A 123 6.84 -0.95 -5.40
N ARG A 124 7.49 -0.69 -6.53
CA ARG A 124 6.81 -0.24 -7.77
C ARG A 124 5.85 -1.29 -8.31
N GLN A 125 6.26 -2.56 -8.40
CA GLN A 125 5.38 -3.63 -8.90
C GLN A 125 4.12 -3.78 -8.03
N ILE A 126 4.28 -3.74 -6.70
CA ILE A 126 3.15 -3.79 -5.76
C ILE A 126 2.23 -2.59 -5.97
N ASN A 127 2.78 -1.38 -6.10
CA ASN A 127 1.96 -0.18 -6.35
C ASN A 127 1.21 -0.26 -7.68
N TYR A 128 1.85 -0.74 -8.76
CA TYR A 128 1.18 -0.95 -10.05
C TYR A 128 0.04 -1.95 -9.93
N PHE A 129 0.29 -3.08 -9.28
CA PHE A 129 -0.73 -4.08 -9.03
C PHE A 129 -1.94 -3.50 -8.27
N VAL A 130 -1.68 -2.73 -7.21
CA VAL A 130 -2.73 -2.06 -6.41
C VAL A 130 -3.50 -1.02 -7.23
N ILE A 131 -2.82 -0.26 -8.08
CA ILE A 131 -3.45 0.74 -8.97
C ILE A 131 -4.37 0.05 -9.98
N LEU A 132 -3.89 -1.01 -10.63
CA LEU A 132 -4.65 -1.75 -11.64
C LEU A 132 -5.79 -2.58 -11.03
N ARG A 133 -5.64 -3.07 -9.80
CA ARG A 133 -6.73 -3.81 -9.13
C ARG A 133 -7.90 -2.90 -8.74
N ASN A 134 -7.66 -1.61 -8.54
CA ASN A 134 -8.72 -0.69 -8.12
C ASN A 134 -9.56 -0.23 -9.31
N LEU A 135 -10.74 -0.83 -9.47
CA LEU A 135 -11.73 -0.45 -10.49
C LEU A 135 -12.10 1.05 -10.49
N ALA A 136 -11.97 1.74 -9.34
CA ALA A 136 -12.21 3.19 -9.29
C ALA A 136 -11.14 4.02 -10.05
N ASN A 137 -10.03 3.41 -10.47
CA ASN A 137 -9.01 4.06 -11.31
C ASN A 137 -9.30 3.95 -12.82
N TYR A 138 -10.30 3.16 -13.23
CA TYR A 138 -10.72 3.01 -14.64
C TYR A 138 -11.71 4.10 -15.03
N GLN A 139 -11.30 5.34 -14.80
CA GLN A 139 -12.02 6.55 -15.21
C GLN A 139 -11.01 7.62 -15.66
N LYS A 140 -11.48 8.55 -16.49
CA LYS A 140 -10.70 9.73 -16.84
C LYS A 140 -10.67 10.71 -15.67
N ARG A 141 -9.58 11.45 -15.53
CA ARG A 141 -9.48 12.52 -14.53
C ARG A 141 -10.40 13.67 -14.90
N THR A 142 -11.03 14.29 -13.90
CA THR A 142 -11.88 15.47 -14.11
C THR A 142 -11.09 16.58 -14.80
N GLY A 143 -11.63 17.11 -15.90
CA GLY A 143 -11.00 18.18 -16.66
C GLY A 143 -9.80 17.76 -17.53
N THR A 144 -9.53 16.46 -17.69
CA THR A 144 -8.48 15.97 -18.60
C THR A 144 -8.92 14.73 -19.38
N PHE A 145 -8.20 14.40 -20.45
CA PHE A 145 -8.38 13.14 -21.19
C PHE A 145 -7.54 11.97 -20.65
N GLU A 146 -6.76 12.21 -19.60
CA GLU A 146 -5.83 11.24 -19.02
C GLU A 146 -6.58 10.23 -18.13
N TRP A 147 -6.29 8.94 -18.33
CA TRP A 147 -6.79 7.89 -17.45
C TRP A 147 -6.14 7.97 -16.06
N GLN A 148 -6.95 7.83 -15.00
CA GLN A 148 -6.48 7.92 -13.62
C GLN A 148 -5.42 6.86 -13.29
N TRP A 149 -5.58 5.61 -13.74
CA TRP A 149 -4.58 4.56 -13.51
C TRP A 149 -3.23 4.91 -14.17
N MET A 150 -3.24 5.49 -15.37
CA MET A 150 -2.02 5.87 -16.10
C MET A 150 -1.29 7.02 -15.39
N HIS A 151 -2.04 8.03 -14.93
CA HIS A 151 -1.50 9.10 -14.09
C HIS A 151 -0.82 8.57 -12.83
N LEU A 152 -1.45 7.61 -12.15
CA LEU A 152 -0.90 7.00 -10.93
C LEU A 152 0.34 6.15 -11.20
N ILE A 153 0.37 5.38 -12.29
CA ILE A 153 1.57 4.62 -12.70
C ILE A 153 2.73 5.57 -12.97
N ARG A 154 2.48 6.65 -13.72
CA ARG A 154 3.48 7.68 -14.00
C ARG A 154 4.04 8.28 -12.71
N ARG A 155 3.16 8.64 -11.78
CA ARG A 155 3.57 9.13 -10.44
C ARG A 155 4.44 8.13 -9.68
N VAL A 156 4.07 6.85 -9.63
CA VAL A 156 4.88 5.81 -8.96
C VAL A 156 6.25 5.62 -9.62
N ARG A 157 6.34 5.83 -10.94
CA ARG A 157 7.61 5.77 -11.67
C ARG A 157 8.49 6.98 -11.36
N GLU A 158 7.93 8.18 -11.44
CA GLU A 158 8.67 9.44 -11.40
C GLU A 158 8.98 9.92 -9.98
N THR A 159 8.08 9.66 -9.03
CA THR A 159 8.18 10.23 -7.68
C THR A 159 8.72 9.21 -6.68
N PRO A 160 9.82 9.50 -5.96
CA PRO A 160 10.30 8.62 -4.90
C PRO A 160 9.27 8.54 -3.76
N PRO A 161 9.15 7.38 -3.09
CA PRO A 161 8.27 7.24 -1.94
C PRO A 161 8.68 8.18 -0.80
N ARG A 162 7.69 8.69 -0.08
CA ARG A 162 7.89 9.55 1.09
C ARG A 162 7.24 8.95 2.33
N LYS A 163 7.91 9.09 3.47
CA LYS A 163 7.45 8.75 4.82
C LYS A 163 6.66 9.91 5.39
N TYR A 164 5.44 9.65 5.85
CA TYR A 164 4.58 10.61 6.52
C TYR A 164 4.22 10.09 7.90
N TRP A 165 4.47 10.89 8.94
CA TRP A 165 3.98 10.60 10.29
C TRP A 165 2.49 10.92 10.38
N ILE A 166 1.70 9.95 10.84
CA ILE A 166 0.24 10.05 10.97
C ILE A 166 -0.11 10.36 12.42
N THR A 167 0.50 9.64 13.36
CA THR A 167 0.41 9.89 14.80
C THR A 167 1.83 9.93 15.36
N LYS A 168 2.09 10.84 16.31
CA LYS A 168 3.36 10.95 17.01
C LYS A 168 3.08 10.77 18.51
N ASN A 169 3.84 9.90 19.18
CA ASN A 169 3.78 9.83 20.64
C ASN A 169 4.22 11.20 21.22
N PRO A 170 3.46 11.78 22.18
CA PRO A 170 3.78 13.06 22.82
C PRO A 170 5.16 13.15 23.49
N GLU A 171 5.84 12.05 23.82
CA GLU A 171 7.18 12.06 24.44
C GLU A 171 8.36 12.22 23.47
N GLY A 172 8.10 12.39 22.17
CA GLY A 172 9.02 13.08 21.25
C GLY A 172 10.49 12.67 21.32
N THR A 173 10.83 11.47 20.83
CA THR A 173 12.17 11.25 20.26
C THR A 173 12.02 10.70 18.86
N ILE A 174 12.07 11.61 17.89
CA ILE A 174 12.47 11.24 16.54
C ILE A 174 13.95 10.86 16.67
N HIS A 175 14.23 9.57 16.88
CA HIS A 175 15.54 9.04 16.56
C HIS A 175 15.70 9.22 15.05
N HIS A 176 16.32 10.34 14.66
CA HIS A 176 17.03 10.44 13.41
C HIS A 176 18.17 9.41 13.50
N GLU A 177 17.87 8.15 13.25
CA GLU A 177 18.91 7.20 12.87
C GLU A 177 19.36 7.62 11.48
N SER A 178 20.42 8.41 11.47
CA SER A 178 21.40 8.43 10.39
C SER A 178 21.91 7.00 10.20
N ILE A 179 21.63 6.41 9.04
CA ILE A 179 22.51 5.57 8.20
C ILE A 179 21.84 5.47 6.82
#